data_AF-A0A6M2CLV3-F1
#
_entry.id   AF-A0A6M2CLV3-F1
#
_cell.length_a   1.000
_cell.length_b   1.000
_cell.length_c   1.000
_cell.angle_alpha   90.00
_cell.angle_beta   90.00
_cell.angle_gamma   90.00
#
_symmetry.space_group_name_H-M   'P 1'
#
loop_
_entity.id
_entity.type
_entity.pdbx_description
1 polymer ?
#
loop_
_entity_poly.entity_id
_entity_poly.type
_entity_poly.pdbx_seq_one_letter_code
_entity_poly.pdbx_strand_id
1 'polypeptide(L)'
;NNVVISIPLSSHGSGSVVVNECDGDYHHDSRRGVLEWQLPLIDVSNKSGSMEFSAPGRPNDFYPVQVQFVSKTLYCDMRVVNVVSVDDESPVKHSLNTYLIVDKYEVI
;
A
#
# COMPACT_ATOMS: atom_id res chain seq x y z
N ASN A 1 6.50 -2.50 -1.44
CA ASN A 1 7.19 -1.74 -0.37
C ASN A 1 6.24 -0.70 0.18
N ASN A 2 6.42 -0.34 1.45
CA ASN A 2 5.64 0.68 2.15
C ASN A 2 4.14 0.45 1.96
N VAL A 3 3.69 -0.78 2.22
CA VAL A 3 2.29 -1.14 2.07
C VAL A 3 1.54 -0.58 3.27
N VAL A 4 0.50 0.19 3.00
CA VAL A 4 -0.41 0.75 3.99
C VAL A 4 -1.83 0.35 3.61
N ILE A 5 -2.50 -0.36 4.51
CA ILE A 5 -3.91 -0.75 4.38
C ILE A 5 -4.69 0.12 5.37
N SER A 6 -5.51 1.04 4.86
CA SER A 6 -6.26 2.00 5.65
C SER A 6 -7.71 1.53 5.81
N ILE A 7 -8.10 1.28 7.06
CA ILE A 7 -9.43 0.83 7.45
C ILE A 7 -10.15 2.02 8.12
N PRO A 8 -11.25 2.54 7.57
CA PRO A 8 -12.01 3.60 8.22
C PRO A 8 -12.64 3.09 9.51
N LEU A 9 -12.86 3.99 10.45
CA LEU A 9 -13.44 3.72 11.76
C LEU A 9 -14.61 4.66 12.00
N SER A 10 -15.61 4.16 12.72
CA SER A 10 -16.77 4.96 13.11
C SER A 10 -16.36 6.11 14.04
N SER A 11 -16.64 7.35 13.66
CA SER A 11 -16.40 8.54 14.49
C SER A 11 -17.40 8.65 15.66
N HIS A 12 -18.44 7.81 15.67
CA HIS A 12 -19.57 7.89 16.59
C HIS A 12 -19.41 7.07 17.87
N GLY A 13 -18.30 6.34 18.03
CA GLY A 13 -18.01 5.55 19.22
C GLY A 13 -16.93 6.18 20.09
N SER A 14 -17.24 6.47 21.35
CA SER A 14 -16.25 6.82 22.40
C SER A 14 -15.32 5.65 22.78
N GLY A 15 -15.29 4.57 22.00
CA GLY A 15 -14.53 3.36 22.27
C GLY A 15 -13.18 3.40 21.57
N SER A 16 -12.11 3.08 22.31
CA SER A 16 -10.78 2.92 21.73
C SER A 16 -10.76 1.69 20.81
N VAL A 17 -10.06 1.80 19.68
CA VAL A 17 -9.61 0.64 18.90
C VAL A 17 -8.63 -0.15 19.75
N VAL A 18 -8.79 -1.47 19.77
CA VAL A 18 -7.86 -2.40 20.43
C VAL A 18 -7.36 -3.37 19.38
N VAL A 19 -6.05 -3.39 19.12
CA VAL A 19 -5.42 -4.35 18.22
C VAL A 19 -4.91 -5.53 19.05
N ASN A 20 -5.38 -6.74 18.75
CA ASN A 20 -5.03 -7.96 19.47
C ASN A 20 -3.83 -8.66 18.83
N GLU A 21 -3.85 -8.75 17.50
CA GLU A 21 -2.81 -9.38 16.69
C GLU A 21 -2.55 -8.51 15.46
N CYS A 22 -1.29 -8.39 15.06
CA CYS A 22 -0.91 -7.60 13.90
C CYS A 22 0.43 -8.11 13.35
N ASP A 23 0.41 -8.62 12.13
CA ASP A 23 1.63 -8.81 11.36
C ASP A 23 2.15 -7.45 10.90
N GLY A 24 3.40 -7.10 11.23
CA GLY A 24 3.92 -5.75 10.97
C GLY A 24 3.45 -4.74 12.01
N ASP A 25 3.27 -3.49 11.60
CA ASP A 25 2.96 -2.37 12.49
C ASP A 25 1.58 -1.77 12.19
N TYR A 26 1.08 -0.93 13.11
CA TYR A 26 -0.14 -0.17 12.89
C TYR A 26 -0.07 1.24 13.44
N HIS A 27 -0.88 2.12 12.86
CA HIS A 27 -1.06 3.49 13.31
C HIS A 27 -2.56 3.83 13.38
N HIS A 28 -3.02 4.33 14.52
CA HIS A 28 -4.40 4.80 14.67
C HIS A 28 -4.42 6.33 14.58
N ASP A 29 -4.89 6.87 13.45
CA ASP A 29 -5.16 8.29 13.28
C ASP A 29 -6.59 8.59 13.73
N SER A 30 -6.74 8.88 15.02
CA SER A 30 -8.04 9.20 15.64
C SER A 30 -8.69 10.47 15.10
N ARG A 31 -7.90 11.39 14.52
CA ARG A 31 -8.40 12.63 13.91
C ARG A 31 -9.05 12.35 12.56
N ARG A 32 -8.47 11.46 11.76
CA ARG A 32 -9.05 10.99 10.48
C ARG A 32 -10.07 9.87 10.68
N GLY A 33 -10.08 9.22 11.84
CA GLY A 33 -10.90 8.04 12.10
C GLY A 33 -10.45 6.86 11.24
N VAL A 34 -9.14 6.57 11.21
CA VAL A 34 -8.57 5.52 10.36
C VAL A 34 -7.57 4.68 11.17
N LEU A 35 -7.66 3.36 11.04
CA LEU A 35 -6.62 2.42 11.44
C LEU A 35 -5.78 2.09 10.19
N GLU A 36 -4.49 2.40 10.24
CA GLU A 36 -3.53 2.14 9.17
C GLU A 36 -2.68 0.93 9.55
N TRP A 37 -2.85 -0.18 8.82
CA TRP A 37 -2.00 -1.36 8.91
C TRP A 37 -0.80 -1.21 7.98
N GLN A 38 0.40 -1.26 8.55
CA GLN A 38 1.65 -0.95 7.88
C GLN A 38 2.54 -2.20 7.75
N LEU A 39 2.82 -2.58 6.51
CA LEU A 39 3.69 -3.70 6.15
C LEU A 39 4.86 -3.14 5.31
N PRO A 40 6.09 -3.07 5.85
CA PRO A 40 7.22 -2.47 5.14
C PRO A 40 7.49 -3.13 3.77
N LEU A 41 7.36 -4.45 3.71
CA LEU A 41 7.58 -5.26 2.51
C LEU A 41 6.61 -6.44 2.49
N ILE A 42 5.98 -6.69 1.35
CA ILE A 42 5.25 -7.91 1.03
C ILE A 42 5.89 -8.49 -0.23
N ASP A 43 6.39 -9.72 -0.13
CA ASP A 43 6.99 -10.46 -1.22
C ASP A 43 6.73 -11.98 -1.10
N VAL A 44 7.52 -12.79 -1.82
CA VAL A 44 7.35 -14.24 -1.85
C VAL A 44 7.59 -14.94 -0.51
N SER A 45 8.31 -14.30 0.43
CA SER A 45 8.60 -14.83 1.75
C SER A 45 7.47 -14.63 2.75
N ASN A 46 6.60 -13.64 2.52
CA ASN A 46 5.52 -13.25 3.41
C ASN A 46 4.25 -12.87 2.63
N LYS A 47 3.76 -13.84 1.85
CA LYS A 47 2.61 -13.68 0.92
C LYS A 47 1.27 -13.44 1.63
N SER A 48 1.21 -13.70 2.93
CA SER A 48 0.02 -13.57 3.76
C SER A 48 0.38 -12.87 5.06
N GLY A 49 -0.58 -12.12 5.59
CA GLY A 49 -0.53 -11.57 6.94
C GLY A 49 -1.96 -11.30 7.42
N SER A 50 -2.10 -11.02 8.70
CA SER A 50 -3.36 -10.72 9.35
C SER A 50 -3.22 -9.61 10.38
N MET A 51 -4.33 -8.92 10.60
CA MET A 51 -4.53 -8.00 11.70
C MET A 51 -5.89 -8.31 12.34
N GLU A 52 -5.91 -8.46 13.64
CA GLU A 52 -7.13 -8.60 14.44
C GLU A 52 -7.30 -7.38 15.33
N PHE A 53 -8.46 -6.74 15.26
CA PHE A 53 -8.79 -5.60 16.11
C PHE A 53 -10.27 -5.60 16.51
N SER A 54 -10.54 -4.95 17.63
CA SER A 54 -11.87 -4.66 18.15
C SER A 54 -12.11 -3.16 18.12
N ALA A 55 -13.24 -2.74 17.54
CA ALA A 55 -13.64 -1.33 17.48
C ALA A 55 -15.17 -1.19 17.52
N PRO A 56 -15.71 -0.09 18.07
CA PRO A 56 -17.14 0.19 17.99
C PRO A 56 -17.54 0.54 16.55
N GLY A 57 -18.68 0.04 16.09
CA GLY A 57 -19.21 0.39 14.77
C GLY A 57 -20.14 -0.67 14.23
N ARG A 58 -20.72 -0.38 13.06
CA ARG A 58 -21.40 -1.37 12.21
C ARG A 58 -20.42 -1.89 11.17
N PRO A 59 -20.65 -3.09 10.60
CA PRO A 59 -19.77 -3.64 9.56
C PRO A 59 -19.44 -2.65 8.42
N ASN A 60 -20.42 -1.85 7.99
CA ASN A 60 -20.26 -0.88 6.91
C ASN A 60 -19.39 0.33 7.30
N ASP A 61 -19.14 0.59 8.58
CA ASP A 61 -18.31 1.70 9.03
C ASP A 61 -16.81 1.44 8.74
N PHE A 62 -16.44 0.19 8.44
CA PHE A 62 -15.07 -0.25 8.15
C PHE A 62 -14.73 -0.30 6.66
N TYR A 63 -15.59 0.26 5.81
CA TYR A 63 -15.42 0.31 4.36
C TYR A 63 -15.56 1.75 3.81
N PRO A 64 -14.89 2.08 2.69
CA PRO A 64 -14.01 1.21 1.91
C PRO A 64 -12.62 1.06 2.56
N VAL A 65 -12.02 -0.12 2.46
CA VAL A 65 -10.62 -0.34 2.83
C VAL A 65 -9.74 0.09 1.67
N GLN A 66 -8.78 0.98 1.93
CA GLN A 66 -7.87 1.51 0.92
C GLN A 66 -6.49 0.87 1.03
N VAL A 67 -5.86 0.57 -0.10
CA VAL A 67 -4.50 -0.02 -0.12
C VAL A 67 -3.56 0.91 -0.89
N GLN A 68 -2.47 1.33 -0.25
CA GLN A 68 -1.40 2.10 -0.87
C GLN A 68 -0.09 1.33 -0.79
N PHE A 69 0.67 1.32 -1.88
CA PHE A 69 2.05 0.80 -1.89
C PHE A 69 2.85 1.41 -3.04
N VAL A 70 4.16 1.17 -3.00
CA VAL A 70 5.08 1.47 -4.12
C VAL A 70 5.95 0.26 -4.43
N SER A 71 6.23 0.06 -5.71
CA SER A 71 7.20 -0.93 -6.18
C SER A 71 8.15 -0.30 -7.20
N LYS A 72 9.44 -0.67 -7.15
CA LYS A 72 10.41 -0.34 -8.21
C LYS A 72 10.29 -1.28 -9.41
N THR A 73 9.73 -2.47 -9.18
CA THR A 73 9.37 -3.45 -10.21
C THR A 73 8.02 -3.08 -10.80
N LEU A 74 7.98 -2.93 -12.11
CA LEU A 74 6.75 -2.66 -12.85
C LEU A 74 5.85 -3.90 -12.87
N TYR A 75 4.53 -3.68 -12.96
CA TYR A 75 3.55 -4.76 -13.09
C TYR A 75 3.67 -5.46 -14.45
N CYS A 76 3.71 -4.68 -15.52
CA CYS A 76 4.09 -5.18 -16.84
C CYS A 76 5.62 -5.18 -16.93
N ASP A 77 6.20 -6.27 -17.43
CA ASP A 77 7.65 -6.40 -17.66
C ASP A 77 8.10 -5.54 -18.85
N MET A 78 7.98 -4.23 -18.70
CA MET A 78 8.38 -3.23 -19.67
C MET A 78 9.76 -2.69 -19.30
N ARG A 79 10.67 -2.68 -20.26
CA ARG A 79 12.05 -2.25 -20.05
C ARG A 79 12.60 -1.50 -21.26
N VAL A 80 13.39 -0.47 -21.02
CA VAL A 80 14.20 0.16 -22.07
C VAL A 80 15.45 -0.69 -22.23
N VAL A 81 15.66 -1.23 -23.43
CA VAL A 81 16.78 -2.13 -23.73
C VAL A 81 18.01 -1.35 -24.18
N ASN A 82 17.82 -0.29 -24.98
CA ASN A 82 18.89 0.57 -25.46
C ASN A 82 18.35 1.97 -25.80
N VAL A 83 19.24 2.96 -25.81
CA VAL A 83 19.00 4.31 -26.32
C VAL A 83 20.08 4.60 -27.35
N VAL A 84 19.69 5.04 -28.54
CA VAL A 84 20.62 5.29 -29.66
C VAL A 84 20.43 6.69 -30.24
N SER A 85 21.50 7.24 -30.80
CA SER A 85 21.49 8.46 -31.60
C SER A 85 20.72 8.24 -32.90
N VAL A 86 19.98 9.25 -33.35
CA VAL A 86 19.23 9.19 -34.62
C VAL A 86 20.15 9.34 -35.84
N ASP A 87 21.27 10.04 -35.67
CA ASP A 87 22.16 10.38 -36.79
C ASP A 87 23.05 9.21 -37.21
N ASP A 88 23.49 8.39 -36.25
CA ASP A 88 24.51 7.36 -36.44
C ASP A 88 24.27 6.06 -35.67
N GLU A 89 23.11 5.90 -35.02
CA GLU A 89 22.73 4.74 -34.21
C GLU A 89 23.69 4.43 -33.04
N SER A 90 24.59 5.36 -32.71
CA SER A 90 25.56 5.15 -31.64
C SER A 90 24.86 5.04 -30.27
N PRO A 91 25.30 4.14 -29.37
CA PRO A 91 24.70 3.99 -28.05
C PRO A 91 24.87 5.23 -27.18
N VAL A 92 23.78 5.65 -26.54
CA VAL A 92 23.76 6.80 -25.64
C VAL A 92 23.61 6.33 -24.19
N LYS A 93 24.47 6.86 -23.32
CA LYS A 93 24.40 6.60 -21.88
C LYS A 93 23.08 7.15 -21.32
N HIS A 94 22.35 6.30 -20.61
CA HIS A 94 21.08 6.65 -19.98
C HIS A 94 20.96 6.00 -18.59
N SER A 95 19.97 6.44 -17.83
CA SER A 95 19.55 5.83 -16.57
C SER A 95 18.03 5.73 -16.55
N LEU A 96 17.49 4.81 -15.74
CA LEU A 96 16.06 4.57 -15.62
C LEU A 96 15.66 4.61 -14.14
N ASN A 97 14.53 5.27 -13.87
CA ASN A 97 13.82 5.17 -12.61
C ASN A 97 12.40 4.70 -12.92
N THR A 98 12.02 3.54 -12.40
CA THR A 98 10.73 2.90 -12.64
C THR A 98 9.96 2.79 -11.33
N TYR A 99 8.66 3.09 -11.39
CA TYR A 99 7.76 2.99 -10.25
C TYR A 99 6.40 2.45 -10.69
N LEU A 100 5.88 1.51 -9.91
CA LEU A 100 4.47 1.19 -9.85
C LEU A 100 3.89 1.84 -8.60
N ILE A 101 2.86 2.66 -8.81
CA ILE A 101 2.19 3.45 -7.77
C ILE A 101 0.69 3.18 -7.89
N VAL A 102 0.01 3.09 -6.75
CA VAL A 102 -1.44 2.97 -6.70
C VAL A 102 -2.07 4.33 -6.95
N ASP A 103 -3.00 4.40 -7.92
CA ASP A 103 -3.93 5.51 -8.08
C ASP A 103 -5.15 5.28 -7.17
N LYS A 104 -5.87 4.16 -7.39
CA LYS A 104 -6.99 3.75 -6.56
C LYS A 104 -7.04 2.22 -6.41
N TYR A 105 -6.97 1.73 -5.18
CA TYR A 105 -7.21 0.33 -4.81
C TYR A 105 -8.09 0.31 -3.58
N GLU A 106 -9.35 -0.13 -3.75
CA GLU A 106 -10.35 -0.18 -2.70
C GLU A 106 -11.04 -1.55 -2.62
N VAL A 107 -11.36 -1.96 -1.40
CA VAL A 107 -12.30 -3.05 -1.11
C VAL A 107 -13.57 -2.41 -0.56
N ILE A 108 -14.72 -2.73 -1.16
CA ILE A 108 -16.05 -2.15 -0.87
C ILE A 108 -16.91 -3.13 -0.07
#